data_AF-A0A2V8THY3-F1
#
_entry.id   AF-A0A2V8THY3-F1
#
_cell.length_a   1.000
_cell.length_b   1.000
_cell.length_c   1.000
_cell.angle_alpha   90.00
_cell.angle_beta   90.00
_cell.angle_gamma   90.00
#
_symmetry.space_group_name_H-M   'P 1'
#
loop_
_entity.id
_entity.type
_entity.pdbx_description
1 polymer ?
#
loop_
_entity_poly.entity_id
_entity_poly.type
_entity_poly.pdbx_seq_one_letter_code
_entity_poly.pdbx_strand_id
1 'polypeptide(L)'
;MKFERSSLRQSLLRLVPGCAFILIAVAAFGCGKPFNVKKQPDLPRANYATRAMAGNVSVQAQALTDEDFLYDTFDANLLLAGVLAVRVALTNSGEGNVDLKEARFEVRATAGTSFKAVTERQAFKRLISYYEISTYNKAGYKDSLEAFSAYGLDTRTPLAGGQSRQGLLFFSMPSEAAQGGGLTLVVNRLEKAPSSSRGTLELKLN
;
A
#
# COMPACT_ATOMS: atom_id res chain seq x y z
N MET A 1 -29.80 69.97 50.46
CA MET A 1 -30.19 68.63 49.96
C MET A 1 -29.18 68.21 48.88
N LYS A 2 -28.32 67.24 49.19
CA LYS A 2 -27.33 66.64 48.29
C LYS A 2 -27.98 65.42 47.62
N PHE A 3 -28.00 65.38 46.30
CA PHE A 3 -28.41 64.19 45.54
C PHE A 3 -27.15 63.51 44.99
N GLU A 4 -26.85 62.34 45.54
CA GLU A 4 -25.78 61.44 45.09
C GLU A 4 -25.98 61.02 43.63
N ARG A 5 -24.93 61.20 42.82
CA ARG A 5 -24.75 60.46 41.56
C ARG A 5 -23.73 59.37 41.82
N SER A 6 -24.17 58.17 42.13
CA SER A 6 -23.31 56.98 42.16
C SER A 6 -24.05 55.81 41.52
N SER A 7 -23.30 54.94 40.84
CA SER A 7 -23.72 53.60 40.41
C SER A 7 -24.42 53.40 39.06
N LEU A 8 -23.87 53.94 37.96
CA LEU A 8 -24.23 53.47 36.59
C LEU A 8 -23.04 53.35 35.63
N ARG A 9 -21.84 53.02 36.14
CA ARG A 9 -20.63 52.82 35.30
C ARG A 9 -19.88 51.50 35.55
N GLN A 10 -20.54 50.48 36.12
CA GLN A 10 -19.89 49.20 36.43
C GLN A 10 -20.44 47.96 35.70
N SER A 11 -21.38 48.11 34.76
CA SER A 11 -22.01 46.95 34.11
C SER A 11 -21.52 46.65 32.69
N LEU A 12 -20.47 47.32 32.20
CA LEU A 12 -19.99 47.16 30.80
C LEU A 12 -18.68 46.39 30.65
N LEU A 13 -18.15 45.80 31.73
CA LEU A 13 -16.88 45.08 31.72
C LEU A 13 -17.01 43.63 32.22
N ARG A 14 -18.03 42.90 31.74
CA ARG A 14 -18.13 41.44 31.95
C ARG A 14 -18.77 40.75 30.75
N LEU A 15 -18.23 40.97 29.56
CA LEU A 15 -18.46 40.08 28.44
C LEU A 15 -17.12 39.85 27.73
N VAL A 16 -16.88 38.61 27.30
CA VAL A 16 -15.64 38.04 26.73
C VAL A 16 -14.73 37.43 27.82
N PRO A 17 -14.86 36.11 28.08
CA PRO A 17 -13.91 35.19 27.44
C PRO A 17 -14.52 33.82 27.06
N GLY A 18 -15.82 33.74 26.74
CA GLY A 18 -16.47 32.45 26.42
C GLY A 18 -16.20 31.91 25.02
N CYS A 19 -16.00 32.78 24.02
CA CYS A 19 -15.88 32.36 22.61
C CYS A 19 -14.44 32.03 22.16
N ALA A 20 -13.42 32.54 22.86
CA ALA A 20 -12.02 32.29 22.47
C ALA A 20 -11.54 30.86 22.81
N PHE A 21 -12.11 30.23 23.85
CA PHE A 21 -11.76 28.86 24.23
C PHE A 21 -12.33 27.79 23.29
N ILE A 22 -13.46 28.07 22.63
CA ILE A 22 -14.09 27.13 21.69
C ILE A 22 -13.30 27.03 20.37
N LEU A 23 -12.70 28.13 19.90
CA LEU A 23 -11.88 28.13 18.67
C LEU A 23 -10.55 27.38 18.84
N ILE A 24 -9.97 27.35 20.05
CA ILE A 24 -8.74 26.58 20.34
C ILE A 24 -9.07 25.07 20.48
N ALA A 25 -10.25 24.72 21.01
CA ALA A 25 -10.67 23.33 21.13
C ALA A 25 -10.96 22.66 19.77
N VAL A 26 -11.46 23.40 18.78
CA VAL A 26 -11.72 22.87 17.42
C VAL A 26 -10.43 22.65 16.63
N ALA A 27 -9.35 23.39 16.93
CA ALA A 27 -8.04 23.19 16.29
C ALA A 27 -7.31 21.91 16.75
N ALA A 28 -7.73 21.31 17.87
CA ALA A 28 -7.17 20.05 18.39
C ALA A 28 -7.83 18.79 17.80
N PHE A 29 -8.95 18.90 17.07
CA PHE A 29 -9.51 17.82 16.26
C PHE A 29 -8.80 17.69 14.90
N GLY A 30 -7.47 17.75 14.93
CA GLY A 30 -6.63 17.49 13.77
C GLY A 30 -6.85 16.05 13.33
N CYS A 31 -7.73 15.88 12.34
CA CYS A 31 -8.06 14.63 11.67
C CYS A 31 -6.81 13.79 11.47
N GLY A 32 -6.84 12.54 11.94
CA GLY A 32 -5.71 11.64 12.00
C GLY A 32 -5.22 11.16 10.63
N LYS A 33 -4.47 10.05 10.65
CA LYS A 33 -4.01 9.36 9.45
C LYS A 33 -5.13 8.46 8.91
N PRO A 34 -5.23 8.25 7.58
CA PRO A 34 -6.32 7.47 6.98
C PRO A 34 -6.22 5.97 7.32
N PHE A 35 -5.02 5.44 7.53
CA PHE A 35 -4.80 4.03 7.87
C PHE A 35 -3.66 3.86 8.88
N ASN A 36 -3.80 2.92 9.81
CA ASN A 36 -2.78 2.52 10.78
C ASN A 36 -1.88 1.38 10.28
N VAL A 37 -1.32 1.51 9.08
CA VAL A 37 -0.43 0.48 8.51
C VAL A 37 0.74 0.18 9.46
N LYS A 38 1.01 -1.11 9.72
CA LYS A 38 2.14 -1.55 10.53
C LYS A 38 3.46 -1.09 9.87
N LYS A 39 4.37 -0.50 10.65
CA LYS A 39 5.57 0.19 10.12
C LYS A 39 6.72 -0.75 9.76
N GLN A 40 6.65 -2.01 10.15
CA GLN A 40 7.68 -3.00 9.85
C GLN A 40 7.09 -4.00 8.86
N PRO A 41 7.75 -4.29 7.72
CA PRO A 41 7.39 -5.40 6.87
C PRO A 41 7.76 -6.71 7.58
N ASP A 42 7.06 -7.00 8.67
CA ASP A 42 7.04 -8.29 9.33
C ASP A 42 6.10 -9.19 8.52
N LEU A 43 6.45 -9.37 7.24
CA LEU A 43 5.75 -10.33 6.42
C LEU A 43 6.09 -11.70 7.05
N PRO A 44 5.11 -12.43 7.61
CA PRO A 44 5.34 -13.73 8.24
C PRO A 44 6.10 -14.63 7.28
N ARG A 45 6.80 -15.66 7.73
CA ARG A 45 7.59 -16.50 6.79
C ARG A 45 6.69 -16.99 5.65
N ALA A 46 7.01 -16.59 4.41
CA ALA A 46 6.22 -17.00 3.26
C ALA A 46 6.25 -18.52 3.12
N ASN A 47 5.08 -19.09 2.86
CA ASN A 47 4.97 -20.44 2.33
C ASN A 47 4.66 -20.32 0.84
N TYR A 48 5.70 -20.05 0.04
CA TYR A 48 5.53 -19.89 -1.40
C TYR A 48 5.17 -21.25 -2.01
N ALA A 49 3.95 -21.38 -2.51
CA ALA A 49 3.46 -22.61 -3.15
C ALA A 49 4.16 -22.89 -4.49
N THR A 50 4.74 -21.86 -5.11
CA THR A 50 5.29 -21.94 -6.46
C THR A 50 6.64 -21.26 -6.57
N ARG A 51 7.50 -21.81 -7.42
CA ARG A 51 8.79 -21.25 -7.82
C ARG A 51 8.96 -21.43 -9.32
N ALA A 52 9.40 -20.39 -10.01
CA ALA A 52 9.83 -20.47 -11.40
C ALA A 52 11.18 -19.78 -11.58
N MET A 53 11.88 -20.09 -12.67
CA MET A 53 13.21 -19.54 -12.97
C MET A 53 13.24 -18.91 -14.36
N ALA A 54 13.88 -17.75 -14.47
CA ALA A 54 14.24 -17.11 -15.73
C ALA A 54 15.73 -16.80 -15.69
N GLY A 55 16.52 -17.58 -16.43
CA GLY A 55 17.99 -17.55 -16.33
C GLY A 55 18.47 -17.80 -14.91
N ASN A 56 19.15 -16.82 -14.32
CA ASN A 56 19.73 -16.92 -12.97
C ASN A 56 18.80 -16.38 -11.88
N VAL A 57 17.62 -15.85 -12.24
CA VAL A 57 16.66 -15.32 -11.27
C VAL A 57 15.57 -16.35 -11.00
N SER A 58 15.42 -16.72 -9.73
CA SER A 58 14.24 -17.44 -9.26
C SER A 58 13.19 -16.47 -8.72
N VAL A 59 11.93 -16.75 -9.06
CA VAL A 59 10.76 -16.01 -8.61
C VAL A 59 9.90 -16.95 -7.79
N GLN A 60 9.45 -16.49 -6.64
CA GLN A 60 8.47 -17.15 -5.80
C GLN A 60 7.35 -16.15 -5.52
N ALA A 61 6.10 -16.61 -5.54
CA ALA A 61 4.96 -15.72 -5.37
C ALA A 61 3.81 -16.39 -4.62
N GLN A 62 3.02 -15.56 -3.93
CA GLN A 62 1.81 -15.96 -3.20
C GLN A 62 0.80 -14.81 -3.21
N ALA A 63 -0.44 -15.09 -3.63
CA ALA A 63 -1.53 -14.14 -3.45
C ALA A 63 -1.89 -14.04 -1.96
N LEU A 64 -2.02 -12.83 -1.44
CA LEU A 64 -2.47 -12.60 -0.07
C LEU A 64 -4.00 -12.50 -0.08
N THR A 65 -4.65 -13.61 0.25
CA THR A 65 -6.12 -13.73 0.28
C THR A 65 -6.69 -13.81 1.69
N ASP A 66 -5.84 -13.86 2.71
CA ASP A 66 -6.23 -13.87 4.11
C ASP A 66 -6.67 -12.45 4.53
N GLU A 67 -7.97 -12.27 4.70
CA GLU A 67 -8.58 -10.97 5.01
C GLU A 67 -8.20 -10.45 6.38
N ASP A 68 -8.04 -11.33 7.37
CA ASP A 68 -7.64 -10.96 8.74
C ASP A 68 -6.20 -10.45 8.73
N PHE A 69 -5.29 -11.15 8.03
CA PHE A 69 -3.92 -10.69 7.85
C PHE A 69 -3.85 -9.32 7.16
N LEU A 70 -4.64 -9.11 6.10
CA LEU A 70 -4.67 -7.85 5.37
C LEU A 70 -5.16 -6.70 6.26
N TYR A 71 -6.26 -6.90 6.98
CA TYR A 71 -6.81 -5.92 7.89
C TYR A 71 -5.82 -5.59 9.01
N ASP A 72 -5.24 -6.61 9.65
CA ASP A 72 -4.25 -6.44 10.72
C ASP A 72 -2.98 -5.73 10.24
N THR A 73 -2.58 -5.90 8.98
CA THR A 73 -1.34 -5.33 8.44
C THR A 73 -1.54 -3.90 7.94
N PHE A 74 -2.63 -3.67 7.21
CA PHE A 74 -2.87 -2.43 6.48
C PHE A 74 -3.95 -1.55 7.10
N ASP A 75 -4.61 -1.98 8.17
CA ASP A 75 -5.82 -1.35 8.72
C ASP A 75 -6.94 -1.24 7.66
N ALA A 76 -6.95 -2.20 6.73
CA ALA A 76 -7.80 -2.21 5.54
C ALA A 76 -7.86 -3.61 4.92
N ASN A 77 -9.01 -3.96 4.37
CA ASN A 77 -9.18 -5.14 3.54
C ASN A 77 -8.92 -4.78 2.06
N LEU A 78 -7.72 -5.12 1.58
CA LEU A 78 -7.29 -4.77 0.22
C LEU A 78 -8.17 -5.44 -0.85
N LEU A 79 -8.58 -6.69 -0.63
CA LEU A 79 -9.38 -7.46 -1.59
C LEU A 79 -10.75 -6.81 -1.83
N LEU A 80 -11.44 -6.44 -0.75
CA LEU A 80 -12.75 -5.77 -0.84
C LEU A 80 -12.65 -4.41 -1.55
N ALA A 81 -11.53 -3.71 -1.41
CA ALA A 81 -11.28 -2.48 -2.14
C ALA A 81 -10.90 -2.68 -3.63
N GLY A 82 -10.84 -3.94 -4.11
CA GLY A 82 -10.42 -4.28 -5.46
C GLY A 82 -8.91 -4.13 -5.68
N VAL A 83 -8.12 -4.42 -4.64
CA VAL A 83 -6.66 -4.45 -4.69
C VAL A 83 -6.19 -5.85 -4.29
N LEU A 84 -5.61 -6.59 -5.22
CA LEU A 84 -4.91 -7.83 -4.90
C LEU A 84 -3.46 -7.50 -4.54
N ALA A 85 -3.01 -7.93 -3.36
CA ALA A 85 -1.61 -7.94 -3.00
C ALA A 85 -1.01 -9.33 -3.28
N VAL A 86 0.09 -9.36 -4.03
CA VAL A 86 0.86 -10.58 -4.30
C VAL A 86 2.22 -10.42 -3.67
N ARG A 87 2.55 -11.26 -2.71
CA ARG A 87 3.90 -11.33 -2.15
C ARG A 87 4.82 -12.01 -3.14
N VAL A 88 5.97 -11.40 -3.39
CA VAL A 88 7.00 -11.93 -4.30
C VAL A 88 8.35 -11.95 -3.59
N ALA A 89 9.10 -13.03 -3.81
CA ALA A 89 10.52 -13.10 -3.56
C ALA A 89 11.28 -13.36 -4.87
N LEU A 90 12.31 -12.56 -5.09
CA LEU A 90 13.27 -12.67 -6.19
C LEU A 90 14.62 -13.07 -5.60
N THR A 91 15.27 -14.08 -6.16
CA THR A 91 16.65 -14.47 -5.79
C THR A 91 17.48 -14.57 -7.04
N ASN A 92 18.56 -13.79 -7.10
CA ASN A 92 19.55 -13.85 -8.18
C ASN A 92 20.67 -14.80 -7.75
N SER A 93 20.72 -15.98 -8.37
CA SER A 93 21.74 -16.99 -8.11
C SER A 93 23.01 -16.81 -8.97
N GLY A 94 23.02 -15.84 -9.88
CA GLY A 94 24.17 -15.53 -10.73
C GLY A 94 25.13 -14.54 -10.07
N GLU A 95 26.23 -14.24 -10.77
CA GLU A 95 27.25 -13.27 -10.32
C GLU A 95 26.95 -11.83 -10.76
N GLY A 96 26.26 -11.66 -11.89
CA GLY A 96 25.94 -10.36 -12.47
C GLY A 96 24.71 -9.69 -11.86
N ASN A 97 24.63 -8.37 -11.97
CA ASN A 97 23.46 -7.60 -11.53
C ASN A 97 22.28 -7.78 -12.51
N VAL A 98 21.08 -7.94 -11.98
CA VAL A 98 19.84 -7.99 -12.75
C VAL A 98 19.09 -6.67 -12.59
N ASP A 99 18.77 -6.02 -13.71
CA ASP A 99 17.95 -4.80 -13.71
C ASP A 99 16.46 -5.16 -13.65
N LEU A 100 15.82 -4.79 -12.54
CA LEU A 100 14.39 -5.04 -12.31
C LEU A 100 13.48 -3.91 -12.83
N LYS A 101 14.04 -2.77 -13.29
CA LYS A 101 13.23 -1.61 -13.72
C LYS A 101 12.37 -1.92 -14.95
N GLU A 102 12.85 -2.80 -15.81
CA GLU A 102 12.15 -3.22 -17.03
C GLU A 102 11.20 -4.40 -16.82
N ALA A 103 11.24 -5.04 -15.64
CA ALA A 103 10.32 -6.11 -15.31
C ALA A 103 8.87 -5.60 -15.37
N ARG A 104 7.99 -6.41 -15.95
CA ARG A 104 6.55 -6.13 -16.02
C ARG A 104 5.80 -7.29 -15.40
N PHE A 105 4.99 -6.97 -14.42
CA PHE A 105 4.22 -7.94 -13.65
C PHE A 105 2.75 -7.80 -14.00
N GLU A 106 2.11 -8.93 -14.28
CA GLU A 106 0.68 -9.03 -14.57
C GLU A 106 0.09 -10.22 -13.81
N VAL A 107 -1.16 -10.10 -13.38
CA VAL A 107 -1.95 -11.25 -12.88
C VAL A 107 -3.01 -11.56 -13.91
N ARG A 108 -3.05 -12.82 -14.37
CA ARG A 108 -4.12 -13.35 -15.19
C ARG A 108 -5.12 -14.09 -14.32
N ALA A 109 -6.39 -13.76 -14.47
CA ALA A 109 -7.50 -14.51 -13.89
C ALA A 109 -7.97 -15.61 -14.86
N THR A 110 -8.69 -16.61 -14.34
CA THR A 110 -9.23 -17.75 -15.10
C THR A 110 -10.09 -17.34 -16.31
N ALA A 111 -10.75 -16.18 -16.24
CA ALA A 111 -11.54 -15.62 -17.33
C ALA A 111 -10.70 -15.05 -18.50
N GLY A 112 -9.38 -15.19 -18.48
CA GLY A 112 -8.46 -14.67 -19.51
C GLY A 112 -8.13 -13.18 -19.36
N THR A 113 -8.78 -12.48 -18.42
CA THR A 113 -8.50 -11.07 -18.12
C THR A 113 -7.15 -10.93 -17.43
N SER A 114 -6.30 -10.03 -17.95
CA SER A 114 -5.00 -9.69 -17.38
C SER A 114 -5.05 -8.33 -16.68
N PHE A 115 -4.45 -8.24 -15.49
CA PHE A 115 -4.35 -7.03 -14.68
C PHE A 115 -2.88 -6.69 -14.46
N LYS A 116 -2.48 -5.47 -14.82
CA LYS A 116 -1.10 -5.01 -14.62
C LYS A 116 -0.88 -4.59 -13.18
N ALA A 117 0.35 -4.77 -12.69
CA ALA A 117 0.74 -4.21 -11.41
C ALA A 117 0.57 -2.69 -11.43
N VAL A 118 0.04 -2.15 -10.33
CA VAL A 118 -0.10 -0.72 -10.08
C VAL A 118 0.92 -0.28 -9.03
N THR A 119 1.21 1.02 -9.01
CA THR A 119 2.09 1.59 -7.98
C THR A 119 1.43 1.50 -6.60
N GLU A 120 2.24 1.50 -5.55
CA GLU A 120 1.80 1.49 -4.14
C GLU A 120 0.86 2.67 -3.89
N ARG A 121 1.17 3.84 -4.46
CA ARG A 121 0.32 5.03 -4.37
C ARG A 121 -1.03 4.87 -5.06
N GLN A 122 -1.11 4.19 -6.20
CA GLN A 122 -2.37 3.93 -6.89
C GLN A 122 -3.24 2.96 -6.08
N ALA A 123 -2.65 1.87 -5.57
CA ALA A 123 -3.32 0.94 -4.68
C ALA A 123 -3.83 1.64 -3.41
N PHE A 124 -3.00 2.46 -2.76
CA PHE A 124 -3.37 3.22 -1.57
C PHE A 124 -4.52 4.20 -1.82
N LYS A 125 -4.51 4.92 -2.95
CA LYS A 125 -5.63 5.79 -3.35
C LYS A 125 -6.92 5.02 -3.57
N ARG A 126 -6.84 3.79 -4.10
CA ARG A 126 -8.00 2.91 -4.27
C ARG A 126 -8.62 2.56 -2.91
N LEU A 127 -7.79 2.28 -1.90
CA LEU A 127 -8.27 2.06 -0.51
C LEU A 127 -9.02 3.27 0.03
N ILE A 128 -8.41 4.47 -0.06
CA ILE A 128 -9.06 5.72 0.41
C ILE A 128 -10.41 5.92 -0.28
N SER A 129 -10.46 5.68 -1.60
CA SER A 129 -11.70 5.83 -2.36
C SER A 129 -12.76 4.82 -1.96
N TYR A 130 -12.39 3.58 -1.66
CA TYR A 130 -13.32 2.52 -1.29
C TYR A 130 -13.93 2.76 0.11
N TYR A 131 -13.10 3.16 1.07
CA TYR A 131 -13.54 3.46 2.45
C TYR A 131 -14.11 4.88 2.61
N GLU A 132 -14.28 5.61 1.52
CA GLU A 132 -14.82 6.98 1.50
C GLU A 132 -14.13 7.95 2.49
N ILE A 133 -12.83 7.71 2.75
CA ILE A 133 -12.08 8.49 3.74
C ILE A 133 -11.82 9.88 3.16
N SER A 134 -12.63 10.83 3.59
CA SER A 134 -12.55 12.23 3.17
C SER A 134 -11.82 13.12 4.18
N THR A 135 -11.70 12.67 5.44
CA THR A 135 -11.13 13.44 6.55
C THR A 135 -9.77 12.88 6.98
N TYR A 136 -8.69 13.52 6.55
CA TYR A 136 -7.33 13.26 7.04
C TYR A 136 -6.48 14.51 6.85
N ASN A 137 -5.44 14.67 7.67
CA ASN A 137 -4.46 15.72 7.44
C ASN A 137 -3.35 15.27 6.47
N LYS A 138 -2.64 16.22 5.86
CA LYS A 138 -1.60 15.96 4.84
C LYS A 138 -0.41 15.15 5.39
N ALA A 139 -0.06 15.33 6.66
CA ALA A 139 1.02 14.57 7.30
C ALA A 139 0.59 13.11 7.50
N GLY A 140 -0.59 12.88 8.06
CA GLY A 140 -1.18 11.55 8.23
C GLY A 140 -1.31 10.77 6.92
N TYR A 141 -1.74 11.44 5.83
CA TYR A 141 -1.75 10.82 4.50
C TYR A 141 -0.35 10.35 4.07
N LYS A 142 0.67 11.20 4.25
CA LYS A 142 2.04 10.86 3.87
C LYS A 142 2.58 9.70 4.71
N ASP A 143 2.37 9.74 6.02
CA ASP A 143 2.82 8.71 6.94
C ASP A 143 2.17 7.35 6.62
N SER A 144 0.86 7.32 6.38
CA SER A 144 0.16 6.09 5.97
C SER A 144 0.63 5.58 4.62
N LEU A 145 0.84 6.48 3.64
CA LEU A 145 1.32 6.10 2.31
C LEU A 145 2.76 5.56 2.38
N GLU A 146 3.63 6.17 3.19
CA GLU A 146 5.00 5.71 3.39
C GLU A 146 5.03 4.33 4.02
N ALA A 147 4.25 4.12 5.10
CA ALA A 147 4.13 2.82 5.74
C ALA A 147 3.56 1.76 4.78
N PHE A 148 2.54 2.10 3.98
CA PHE A 148 2.01 1.21 2.93
C PHE A 148 3.06 0.88 1.87
N SER A 149 3.80 1.89 1.42
CA SER A 149 4.80 1.74 0.36
C SER A 149 6.04 0.94 0.80
N ALA A 150 6.32 0.89 2.11
CA ALA A 150 7.41 0.09 2.67
C ALA A 150 7.25 -1.42 2.43
N TYR A 151 6.03 -1.89 2.14
CA TYR A 151 5.77 -3.27 1.75
C TYR A 151 6.02 -3.53 0.26
N GLY A 152 6.10 -2.51 -0.57
CA GLY A 152 6.27 -2.64 -2.02
C GLY A 152 7.57 -3.35 -2.41
N LEU A 153 7.53 -4.15 -3.47
CA LEU A 153 8.73 -4.76 -4.04
C LEU A 153 9.60 -3.68 -4.69
N ASP A 154 10.82 -3.48 -4.17
CA ASP A 154 11.77 -2.57 -4.81
C ASP A 154 12.28 -3.13 -6.14
N THR A 155 11.75 -2.59 -7.22
CA THR A 155 12.15 -2.84 -8.62
C THR A 155 13.07 -1.77 -9.18
N ARG A 156 13.39 -0.73 -8.39
CA ARG A 156 14.18 0.43 -8.84
C ARG A 156 15.66 0.20 -8.67
N THR A 157 16.06 -0.57 -7.68
CA THR A 157 17.46 -0.95 -7.48
C THR A 157 17.76 -2.26 -8.21
N PRO A 158 18.91 -2.40 -8.89
CA PRO A 158 19.32 -3.69 -9.43
C PRO A 158 19.40 -4.75 -8.33
N LEU A 159 19.13 -6.01 -8.68
CA LEU A 159 19.32 -7.16 -7.80
C LEU A 159 20.71 -7.73 -8.04
N ALA A 160 21.63 -7.52 -7.09
CA ALA A 160 23.01 -7.98 -7.25
C ALA A 160 23.12 -9.51 -7.19
N GLY A 161 24.23 -10.04 -7.70
CA GLY A 161 24.51 -11.48 -7.65
C GLY A 161 24.49 -12.02 -6.22
N GLY A 162 23.90 -13.20 -6.04
CA GLY A 162 23.71 -13.85 -4.74
C GLY A 162 22.67 -13.21 -3.83
N GLN A 163 22.03 -12.10 -4.23
CA GLN A 163 21.06 -11.41 -3.38
C GLN A 163 19.64 -11.94 -3.55
N SER A 164 18.85 -11.77 -2.48
CA SER A 164 17.41 -11.98 -2.48
C SER A 164 16.69 -10.71 -2.05
N ARG A 165 15.52 -10.48 -2.65
CA ARG A 165 14.64 -9.36 -2.34
C ARG A 165 13.21 -9.83 -2.27
N GLN A 166 12.46 -9.33 -1.31
CA GLN A 166 11.04 -9.62 -1.16
C GLN A 166 10.23 -8.33 -1.03
N GLY A 167 8.96 -8.41 -1.37
CA GLY A 167 7.99 -7.34 -1.20
C GLY A 167 6.65 -7.72 -1.81
N LEU A 168 5.75 -6.76 -1.87
CA LEU A 168 4.42 -6.89 -2.43
C LEU A 168 4.34 -6.20 -3.79
N LEU A 169 3.66 -6.86 -4.72
CA LEU A 169 3.11 -6.26 -5.91
C LEU A 169 1.62 -6.04 -5.69
N PHE A 170 1.10 -4.90 -6.13
CA PHE A 170 -0.31 -4.56 -6.02
C PHE A 170 -0.96 -4.58 -7.39
N PHE A 171 -2.17 -5.12 -7.50
CA PHE A 171 -2.94 -5.20 -8.74
C PHE A 171 -4.34 -4.63 -8.49
N SER A 172 -4.77 -3.70 -9.34
CA SER A 172 -6.14 -3.20 -9.30
C SER A 172 -7.03 -4.13 -10.10
N MET A 173 -7.87 -4.91 -9.42
CA MET A 173 -8.76 -5.89 -10.05
C MET A 173 -10.05 -6.10 -9.23
N PRO A 174 -11.17 -6.53 -9.85
CA PRO A 174 -12.39 -6.82 -9.13
C PRO A 174 -12.18 -7.89 -8.04
N SER A 175 -12.88 -7.74 -6.90
CA SER A 175 -12.84 -8.68 -5.77
C SER A 175 -13.18 -10.11 -6.19
N GLU A 176 -14.18 -10.26 -7.05
CA GLU A 176 -14.67 -11.56 -7.53
C GLU A 176 -13.60 -12.27 -8.35
N ALA A 177 -12.83 -11.52 -9.14
CA ALA A 177 -11.73 -12.07 -9.91
C ALA A 177 -10.54 -12.47 -9.01
N ALA A 178 -10.28 -11.73 -7.93
CA ALA A 178 -9.21 -12.03 -7.00
C ALA A 178 -9.52 -13.26 -6.12
N GLN A 179 -10.79 -13.47 -5.78
CA GLN A 179 -11.26 -14.58 -4.96
C GLN A 179 -11.60 -15.84 -5.77
N GLY A 180 -11.88 -15.71 -7.07
CA GLY A 180 -12.34 -16.80 -7.95
C GLY A 180 -11.32 -17.90 -8.27
N GLY A 181 -10.11 -17.85 -7.70
CA GLY A 181 -9.07 -18.86 -7.90
C GLY A 181 -8.43 -18.86 -9.29
N GLY A 182 -7.40 -19.69 -9.47
CA GLY A 182 -6.71 -19.87 -10.76
C GLY A 182 -5.90 -18.65 -11.21
N LEU A 183 -5.39 -17.88 -10.25
CA LEU A 183 -4.59 -16.70 -10.54
C LEU A 183 -3.19 -17.09 -10.98
N THR A 184 -2.70 -16.50 -12.06
CA THR A 184 -1.34 -16.71 -12.54
C THR A 184 -0.58 -15.40 -12.57
N LEU A 185 0.53 -15.31 -11.82
CA LEU A 185 1.48 -14.22 -11.94
C LEU A 185 2.33 -14.43 -13.19
N VAL A 186 2.35 -13.44 -14.06
CA VAL A 186 3.15 -13.39 -15.28
C VAL A 186 4.21 -12.32 -15.11
N VAL A 187 5.47 -12.70 -15.27
CA VAL A 187 6.63 -11.80 -15.21
C VAL A 187 7.28 -11.75 -16.58
N ASN A 188 7.29 -10.57 -17.18
CA ASN A 188 7.94 -10.32 -18.45
C ASN A 188 9.20 -9.49 -18.25
N ARG A 189 10.21 -9.71 -19.09
CA ARG A 189 11.45 -8.89 -19.14
C ARG A 189 12.24 -8.89 -17.83
N LEU A 190 12.23 -10.00 -17.09
CA LEU A 190 12.98 -10.13 -15.84
C LEU A 190 14.51 -10.16 -16.05
N GLU A 191 14.96 -10.62 -17.21
CA GLU A 191 16.37 -10.58 -17.61
C GLU A 191 16.54 -10.05 -19.03
N LYS A 192 17.66 -9.36 -19.27
CA LYS A 192 18.15 -9.02 -20.61
C LYS A 192 19.16 -10.08 -21.04
N ALA A 193 18.67 -11.26 -21.44
CA ALA A 193 19.55 -12.26 -22.06
C ALA A 193 20.11 -11.71 -23.40
N PRO A 194 21.41 -11.88 -23.70
CA PRO A 194 22.03 -11.35 -24.92
C PRO A 194 21.60 -12.06 -26.22
N SER A 195 20.80 -13.13 -26.17
CA SER A 195 20.28 -13.77 -27.38
C SER A 195 18.93 -14.47 -27.16
N SER A 196 17.91 -13.96 -27.88
CA SER A 196 16.72 -14.64 -28.39
C SER A 196 15.56 -15.10 -27.50
N SER A 197 15.55 -14.89 -26.19
CA SER A 197 14.28 -15.05 -25.42
C SER A 197 14.18 -14.03 -24.30
N ARG A 198 13.38 -12.98 -24.51
CA ARG A 198 12.82 -12.21 -23.39
C ARG A 198 11.87 -13.18 -22.67
N GLY A 199 12.38 -13.87 -21.65
CA GLY A 199 11.62 -14.89 -20.94
C GLY A 199 10.35 -14.29 -20.34
N THR A 200 9.21 -14.88 -20.72
CA THR A 200 7.96 -14.76 -19.96
C THR A 200 7.96 -15.90 -18.95
N LEU A 201 7.77 -15.57 -17.68
CA LEU A 201 7.71 -16.51 -16.58
C LEU A 201 6.30 -16.48 -16.01
N GLU A 202 5.70 -17.66 -15.81
CA GLU A 202 4.34 -17.80 -15.29
C GLU A 202 4.37 -18.64 -14.00
N LEU A 203 3.70 -18.17 -12.95
CA LEU A 203 3.53 -18.91 -11.70
C LEU A 203 2.08 -18.89 -11.24
N LYS A 204 1.54 -20.06 -10.90
CA LYS A 204 0.20 -20.18 -10.29
C LYS A 204 0.26 -19.72 -8.83
N LEU A 205 -0.66 -18.83 -8.46
CA LEU A 205 -0.69 -18.23 -7.13
C LEU A 205 -1.57 -19.02 -6.13
N ASN A 206 -2.36 -19.97 -6.63
CA ASN A 206 -3.27 -20.85 -5.89
C ASN A 206 -3.64 -22.10 -6.69
#